data_AF-A0AA39UWW8-F1
#
_entry.id   AF-A0AA39UWW8-F1
#
_cell.length_a   1.000
_cell.length_b   1.000
_cell.length_c   1.000
_cell.angle_alpha   90.00
_cell.angle_beta   90.00
_cell.angle_gamma   90.00
#
_symmetry.space_group_name_H-M   'P 1'
#
loop_
_entity.id
_entity.type
_entity.pdbx_description
1 polymer ?
#
loop_
_entity_poly.entity_id
_entity_poly.type
_entity_poly.pdbx_seq_one_letter_code
_entity_poly.pdbx_strand_id
1 'polypeptide(L)'
;MPITDEYTKAHEGSLEATRIAAECSLDLGAVGKNEARKIMSLQHKALGYRPPPGSLASEAQVAASKHPDGISPSPPDTASLREAALKDAARIEIERGRSLPPKAVSCGIDLDRIGLAEARKLMSEEHKALGYRPPPGSLAADAQAAAAKHPENKDYTIDPQVLTLAALKDAARIASERGATGAKFVTVSDGRTEEPPKLQSEARSRGPDNYS
;
A
#
# COMPACT_ATOMS: atom_id res chain seq x y z
N MET A 1 27.74 27.15 -19.27
CA MET A 1 26.30 26.95 -19.06
C MET A 1 26.14 25.56 -18.45
N PRO A 2 25.93 25.42 -17.13
CA PRO A 2 25.70 24.11 -16.54
C PRO A 2 24.34 23.60 -17.03
N ILE A 3 24.32 22.44 -17.67
CA ILE A 3 23.10 21.73 -18.02
C ILE A 3 22.51 21.29 -16.67
N THR A 4 21.41 21.92 -16.29
CA THR A 4 20.82 21.81 -14.95
C THR A 4 20.33 20.39 -14.66
N ASP A 5 20.64 19.87 -13.47
CA ASP A 5 20.34 18.52 -12.94
C ASP A 5 18.87 18.05 -13.06
N GLU A 6 17.91 18.94 -13.33
CA GLU A 6 16.50 18.55 -13.49
C GLU A 6 16.21 17.82 -14.81
N TYR A 7 16.95 18.11 -15.90
CA TYR A 7 16.72 17.48 -17.20
C TYR A 7 17.17 16.03 -17.24
N THR A 8 18.27 15.70 -16.58
CA THR A 8 18.76 14.32 -16.44
C THR A 8 17.79 13.50 -15.61
N LYS A 9 17.30 14.06 -14.50
CA LYS A 9 16.33 13.42 -13.62
C LYS A 9 14.98 13.13 -14.31
N ALA A 10 14.50 14.04 -15.15
CA ALA A 10 13.27 13.81 -15.93
C ALA A 10 13.45 12.70 -16.99
N HIS A 11 14.62 12.61 -17.62
CA HIS A 11 14.94 11.57 -18.59
C HIS A 11 15.07 10.19 -17.94
N GLU A 12 15.72 10.11 -16.77
CA GLU A 12 15.75 8.89 -15.96
C GLU A 12 14.34 8.48 -15.52
N GLY A 13 13.50 9.43 -15.09
CA GLY A 13 12.11 9.18 -14.77
C GLY A 13 11.32 8.57 -15.92
N SER A 14 11.49 9.10 -17.13
CA SER A 14 10.87 8.59 -18.36
C SER A 14 11.26 7.14 -18.68
N LEU A 15 12.55 6.79 -18.52
CA LEU A 15 13.02 5.42 -18.70
C LEU A 15 12.43 4.47 -17.65
N GLU A 16 12.30 4.90 -16.40
CA GLU A 16 11.65 4.07 -15.36
C GLU A 16 10.14 3.95 -15.58
N ALA A 17 9.47 5.02 -16.03
CA ALA A 17 8.06 4.97 -16.38
C ALA A 17 7.77 3.95 -17.50
N THR A 18 8.63 3.91 -18.54
CA THR A 18 8.52 2.92 -19.61
C THR A 18 8.82 1.50 -19.14
N ARG A 19 9.77 1.31 -18.22
CA ARG A 19 10.04 0.01 -17.59
C ARG A 19 8.84 -0.49 -16.79
N ILE A 20 8.25 0.36 -15.94
CA ILE A 20 7.07 0.02 -15.14
C ILE A 20 5.87 -0.34 -16.04
N ALA A 21 5.69 0.40 -17.14
CA ALA A 21 4.68 0.06 -18.14
C ALA A 21 4.91 -1.35 -18.69
N ALA A 22 6.14 -1.67 -19.11
CA ALA A 22 6.49 -2.98 -19.64
C ALA A 22 6.32 -4.11 -18.62
N GLU A 23 6.69 -3.90 -17.35
CA GLU A 23 6.50 -4.86 -16.26
C GLU A 23 5.03 -5.19 -16.03
N CYS A 24 4.15 -4.20 -16.17
CA CYS A 24 2.70 -4.37 -16.08
C CYS A 24 2.07 -4.81 -17.42
N SER A 25 2.87 -5.23 -18.40
CA SER A 25 2.44 -5.64 -19.75
C SER A 25 1.59 -4.56 -20.45
N LEU A 26 1.90 -3.30 -20.19
CA LEU A 26 1.21 -2.12 -20.71
C LEU A 26 2.05 -1.54 -21.85
N ASP A 27 1.52 -1.62 -23.07
CA ASP A 27 2.11 -0.95 -24.23
C ASP A 27 1.67 0.51 -24.30
N LEU A 28 2.60 1.45 -24.12
CA LEU A 28 2.33 2.89 -24.20
C LEU A 28 1.88 3.32 -25.60
N GLY A 29 2.25 2.58 -26.66
CA GLY A 29 1.74 2.83 -28.01
C GLY A 29 0.25 2.52 -28.17
N ALA A 30 -0.27 1.57 -27.38
CA ALA A 30 -1.68 1.23 -27.34
C ALA A 30 -2.52 2.21 -26.49
N VAL A 31 -1.88 3.14 -25.77
CA VAL A 31 -2.56 4.11 -24.89
C VAL A 31 -3.05 5.30 -25.69
N GLY A 32 -4.37 5.41 -25.82
CA GLY A 32 -5.09 6.58 -26.30
C GLY A 32 -5.43 7.58 -25.19
N LYS A 33 -6.19 8.62 -25.57
CA LYS A 33 -6.53 9.76 -24.72
C LYS A 33 -7.31 9.38 -23.45
N ASN A 34 -8.16 8.35 -23.55
CA ASN A 34 -8.98 7.90 -22.43
C ASN A 34 -8.14 7.16 -21.39
N GLU A 35 -7.24 6.26 -21.81
CA GLU A 35 -6.38 5.56 -20.88
C GLU A 35 -5.34 6.51 -20.26
N ALA A 36 -4.76 7.41 -21.03
CA ALA A 36 -3.82 8.42 -20.51
C ALA A 36 -4.46 9.29 -19.40
N ARG A 37 -5.73 9.70 -19.59
CA ARG A 37 -6.50 10.42 -18.55
C ARG A 37 -6.75 9.55 -17.32
N LYS A 38 -7.03 8.27 -17.52
CA LYS A 38 -7.27 7.32 -16.42
C LYS A 38 -5.99 7.09 -15.60
N ILE A 39 -4.85 6.87 -16.26
CA ILE A 39 -3.54 6.76 -15.62
C ILE A 39 -3.26 8.04 -14.81
N MET A 40 -3.42 9.22 -15.40
CA MET A 40 -3.23 10.50 -14.72
C MET A 40 -4.10 10.63 -13.47
N SER A 41 -5.39 10.29 -13.57
CA SER A 41 -6.33 10.37 -12.45
C SER A 41 -5.94 9.41 -11.32
N LEU A 42 -5.53 8.18 -11.64
CA LEU A 42 -5.09 7.19 -10.67
C LEU A 42 -3.80 7.62 -9.97
N GLN A 43 -2.82 8.12 -10.72
CA GLN A 43 -1.59 8.65 -10.14
C GLN A 43 -1.85 9.88 -9.27
N HIS A 44 -2.69 10.82 -9.74
CA HIS A 44 -3.06 11.99 -8.95
C HIS A 44 -3.77 11.59 -7.66
N LYS A 45 -4.66 10.58 -7.70
CA LYS A 45 -5.34 10.05 -6.50
C LYS A 45 -4.34 9.39 -5.54
N ALA A 46 -3.32 8.70 -6.05
CA ALA A 46 -2.30 8.03 -5.24
C ALA A 46 -1.30 9.02 -4.61
N LEU A 47 -0.84 10.00 -5.39
CA LEU A 47 0.13 11.02 -4.96
C LEU A 47 -0.51 12.15 -4.15
N GLY A 48 -1.77 12.47 -4.41
CA GLY A 48 -2.46 13.64 -3.87
C GLY A 48 -2.09 14.97 -4.58
N TYR A 49 -1.29 14.91 -5.63
CA TYR A 49 -0.90 16.05 -6.47
C TYR A 49 -0.73 15.61 -7.92
N ARG A 50 -0.56 16.60 -8.82
CA ARG A 50 -0.36 16.34 -10.25
C ARG A 50 0.95 15.59 -10.49
N PRO A 51 0.95 14.46 -11.22
CA PRO A 51 2.17 13.71 -11.48
C PRO A 51 3.27 14.58 -12.12
N PRO A 52 4.53 14.41 -11.70
CA PRO A 52 5.66 15.15 -12.26
C PRO A 52 5.94 14.75 -13.72
N PRO A 53 6.72 15.56 -14.46
CA PRO A 53 7.26 15.14 -15.76
C PRO A 53 8.16 13.90 -15.59
N GLY A 54 8.18 13.02 -16.59
CA GLY A 54 8.85 11.72 -16.49
C GLY A 54 8.09 10.69 -15.65
N SER A 55 6.84 10.95 -15.29
CA SER A 55 5.94 9.91 -14.76
C SER A 55 5.28 9.12 -15.88
N LEU A 56 4.73 7.95 -15.55
CA LEU A 56 3.91 7.14 -16.46
C LEU A 56 2.74 7.94 -17.04
N ALA A 57 2.07 8.78 -16.25
CA ALA A 57 1.00 9.63 -16.77
C ALA A 57 1.50 10.68 -17.79
N SER A 58 2.69 11.24 -17.56
CA SER A 58 3.31 12.18 -18.50
C SER A 58 3.63 11.47 -19.82
N GLU A 59 4.25 10.29 -19.75
CA GLU A 59 4.58 9.49 -20.94
C GLU A 59 3.33 9.03 -21.70
N ALA A 60 2.31 8.57 -20.98
CA ALA A 60 1.03 8.19 -21.59
C ALA A 60 0.35 9.38 -22.28
N GLN A 61 0.46 10.60 -21.74
CA GLN A 61 -0.05 11.80 -22.41
C GLN A 61 0.73 12.14 -23.67
N VAL A 62 2.05 11.97 -23.66
CA VAL A 62 2.89 12.16 -24.84
C VAL A 62 2.52 11.12 -25.92
N ALA A 63 2.36 9.85 -25.55
CA ALA A 63 1.93 8.80 -26.45
C ALA A 63 0.53 9.06 -27.03
N ALA A 64 -0.44 9.40 -26.18
CA ALA A 64 -1.79 9.75 -26.62
C ALA A 64 -1.84 11.03 -27.47
N SER A 65 -0.89 11.96 -27.30
CA SER A 65 -0.79 13.13 -28.18
C SER A 65 -0.32 12.76 -29.58
N LYS A 66 0.49 11.70 -29.72
CA LYS A 66 0.91 11.13 -31.02
C LYS A 66 -0.17 10.22 -31.61
N HIS A 67 -0.89 9.50 -30.76
CA HIS A 67 -1.91 8.51 -31.13
C HIS A 67 -3.17 8.68 -30.26
N PRO A 68 -4.09 9.60 -30.61
CA PRO A 68 -5.22 9.94 -29.74
C PRO A 68 -6.18 8.78 -29.47
N ASP A 69 -6.29 7.85 -30.42
CA ASP A 69 -7.16 6.66 -30.34
C ASP A 69 -6.40 5.38 -29.96
N GLY A 70 -5.09 5.48 -29.67
CA GLY A 70 -4.20 4.34 -29.51
C GLY A 70 -3.79 3.74 -30.87
N ILE A 71 -2.59 3.14 -30.94
CA ILE A 71 -2.13 2.44 -32.16
C ILE A 71 -2.86 1.10 -32.32
N SER A 72 -3.22 0.48 -31.21
CA SER A 72 -3.82 -0.85 -31.18
C SER A 72 -5.35 -0.77 -31.19
N PRO A 73 -6.04 -1.68 -31.92
CA PRO A 73 -7.51 -1.71 -31.96
C PRO A 73 -8.15 -2.21 -30.66
N SER A 74 -7.36 -2.83 -29.78
CA SER A 74 -7.81 -3.26 -28.46
C SER A 74 -7.24 -2.32 -27.39
N PRO A 75 -8.10 -1.73 -26.54
CA PRO A 75 -7.62 -0.92 -25.43
C PRO A 75 -6.84 -1.81 -24.44
N PRO A 76 -5.81 -1.26 -23.77
CA PRO A 76 -5.08 -1.97 -22.72
C PRO A 76 -5.98 -2.26 -21.52
N ASP A 77 -5.70 -3.37 -20.84
CA ASP A 77 -6.52 -3.81 -19.72
C ASP A 77 -6.51 -2.79 -18.57
N THR A 78 -7.69 -2.59 -17.98
CA THR A 78 -7.89 -1.60 -16.92
C THR A 78 -7.20 -1.96 -15.62
N ALA A 79 -6.96 -3.26 -15.35
CA ALA A 79 -6.20 -3.69 -14.19
C ALA A 79 -4.72 -3.34 -14.37
N SER A 80 -4.13 -3.64 -15.53
CA SER A 80 -2.75 -3.28 -15.87
C SER A 80 -2.50 -1.77 -15.80
N LEU A 81 -3.43 -0.95 -16.33
CA LEU A 81 -3.36 0.51 -16.24
C LEU A 81 -3.29 0.99 -14.79
N ARG A 82 -4.11 0.38 -13.91
CA ARG A 82 -4.16 0.74 -12.50
C ARG A 82 -2.89 0.32 -11.77
N GLU A 83 -2.44 -0.90 -12.00
CA GLU A 83 -1.24 -1.42 -11.36
C GLU A 83 -0.01 -0.59 -11.76
N ALA A 84 0.18 -0.31 -13.05
CA ALA A 84 1.29 0.51 -13.55
C ALA A 84 1.25 1.93 -12.94
N ALA A 85 0.06 2.55 -12.90
CA ALA A 85 -0.12 3.87 -12.33
C ALA A 85 0.28 3.91 -10.84
N LEU A 86 -0.13 2.91 -10.06
CA LEU A 86 0.18 2.81 -8.64
C LEU A 86 1.67 2.52 -8.38
N LYS A 87 2.29 1.62 -9.17
CA LYS A 87 3.72 1.34 -9.07
C LYS A 87 4.58 2.58 -9.34
N ASP A 88 4.27 3.32 -10.41
CA ASP A 88 5.02 4.54 -10.72
C ASP A 88 4.76 5.65 -9.69
N ALA A 89 3.55 5.75 -9.13
CA ALA A 89 3.30 6.64 -8.01
C ALA A 89 4.14 6.27 -6.77
N ALA A 90 4.28 4.98 -6.47
CA ALA A 90 5.15 4.50 -5.40
C ALA A 90 6.62 4.85 -5.64
N ARG A 91 7.11 4.67 -6.87
CA ARG A 91 8.46 5.10 -7.28
C ARG A 91 8.69 6.59 -7.01
N ILE A 92 7.78 7.45 -7.46
CA ILE A 92 7.91 8.91 -7.34
C ILE A 92 7.97 9.37 -5.88
N GLU A 93 7.19 8.74 -5.01
CA GLU A 93 7.18 9.07 -3.59
C GLU A 93 8.49 8.63 -2.90
N ILE A 94 9.00 7.44 -3.21
CA ILE A 94 10.33 6.98 -2.78
C ILE A 94 11.41 7.97 -3.23
N GLU A 95 11.38 8.38 -4.51
CA GLU A 95 12.33 9.35 -5.08
C GLU A 95 12.26 10.73 -4.42
N ARG A 96 11.07 11.15 -3.99
CA ARG A 96 10.83 12.41 -3.28
C ARG A 96 11.08 12.31 -1.77
N GLY A 97 11.48 11.13 -1.26
CA GLY A 97 11.71 10.90 0.17
C GLY A 97 10.44 11.00 1.03
N ARG A 98 9.25 10.91 0.40
CA ARG A 98 7.97 10.81 1.09
C ARG A 98 7.54 9.35 0.99
N SER A 99 7.47 8.63 2.11
CA SER A 99 6.84 7.32 2.10
C SER A 99 5.35 7.53 1.80
N LEU A 100 4.79 6.84 0.82
CA LEU A 100 3.38 6.91 0.45
C LEU A 100 2.49 6.84 1.70
N PRO A 101 1.33 7.54 1.74
CA PRO A 101 0.29 7.12 2.65
C PRO A 101 -0.08 5.65 2.35
N PRO A 102 -0.33 4.83 3.38
CA PRO A 102 -0.42 3.36 3.32
C PRO A 102 -1.45 2.80 2.33
N LYS A 103 -2.33 3.66 1.83
CA LYS A 103 -3.38 3.35 0.85
C LYS A 103 -2.87 2.91 -0.54
N ALA A 104 -1.62 3.19 -0.89
CA ALA A 104 -1.11 3.01 -2.26
C ALA A 104 -0.22 1.76 -2.48
N VAL A 105 0.13 1.03 -1.42
CA VAL A 105 0.94 -0.20 -1.52
C VAL A 105 0.09 -1.48 -1.54
N SER A 106 -1.22 -1.36 -1.78
CA SER A 106 -2.09 -2.52 -1.88
C SER A 106 -1.76 -3.28 -3.17
N CYS A 107 -1.02 -4.38 -2.99
CA CYS A 107 -0.56 -5.30 -4.02
C CYS A 107 -1.75 -5.98 -4.74
N GLY A 108 -2.44 -5.22 -5.60
CA GLY A 108 -3.62 -5.68 -6.35
C GLY A 108 -4.91 -5.77 -5.53
N ILE A 109 -4.93 -5.32 -4.27
CA ILE A 109 -6.12 -5.37 -3.42
C ILE A 109 -6.88 -4.04 -3.52
N ASP A 110 -8.12 -4.12 -4.01
CA ASP A 110 -9.05 -2.99 -4.05
C ASP A 110 -9.72 -2.82 -2.68
N LEU A 111 -9.16 -1.95 -1.83
CA LEU A 111 -9.67 -1.68 -0.48
C LEU A 111 -11.11 -1.12 -0.50
N ASP A 112 -11.52 -0.45 -1.57
CA ASP A 112 -12.88 0.11 -1.67
C ASP A 112 -13.94 -1.00 -1.86
N ARG A 113 -13.52 -2.22 -2.24
CA ARG A 113 -14.41 -3.37 -2.48
C ARG A 113 -14.22 -4.51 -1.49
N ILE A 114 -13.30 -4.37 -0.53
CA ILE A 114 -12.95 -5.46 0.38
C ILE A 114 -14.06 -5.76 1.39
N GLY A 115 -14.40 -7.03 1.53
CA GLY A 115 -15.35 -7.52 2.53
C GLY A 115 -14.71 -7.75 3.90
N LEU A 116 -15.56 -7.91 4.91
CA LEU A 116 -15.14 -8.13 6.30
C LEU A 116 -14.34 -9.44 6.48
N ALA A 117 -14.66 -10.48 5.72
CA ALA A 117 -13.94 -11.76 5.75
C ALA A 117 -12.48 -11.59 5.30
N GLU A 118 -12.26 -10.94 4.15
CA GLU A 118 -10.92 -10.73 3.61
C GLU A 118 -10.09 -9.76 4.45
N ALA A 119 -10.73 -8.70 4.97
CA ALA A 119 -10.07 -7.80 5.90
C ALA A 119 -9.61 -8.53 7.18
N ARG A 120 -10.41 -9.46 7.72
CA ARG A 120 -10.03 -10.27 8.89
C ARG A 120 -8.88 -11.21 8.57
N LYS A 121 -8.89 -11.78 7.37
CA LYS A 121 -7.80 -12.64 6.89
C LYS A 121 -6.50 -11.87 6.75
N LEU A 122 -6.51 -10.70 6.12
CA LEU A 122 -5.34 -9.81 6.06
C LEU A 122 -4.78 -9.50 7.44
N MET A 123 -5.65 -9.16 8.40
CA MET A 123 -5.23 -8.89 9.78
C MET A 123 -4.56 -10.10 10.43
N SER A 124 -5.09 -11.31 10.22
CA SER A 124 -4.50 -12.53 10.76
C SER A 124 -3.15 -12.84 10.14
N GLU A 125 -3.02 -12.73 8.83
CA GLU A 125 -1.77 -13.01 8.10
C GLU A 125 -0.69 -11.97 8.45
N GLU A 126 -1.04 -10.68 8.50
CA GLU A 126 -0.10 -9.61 8.86
C GLU A 126 0.32 -9.73 10.34
N HIS A 127 -0.61 -10.07 11.25
CA HIS A 127 -0.28 -10.36 12.65
C HIS A 127 0.69 -11.53 12.77
N LYS A 128 0.46 -12.63 12.04
CA LYS A 128 1.38 -13.78 12.04
C LYS A 128 2.76 -13.41 11.52
N ALA A 129 2.82 -12.59 10.48
CA ALA A 129 4.08 -12.14 9.89
C ALA A 129 4.86 -11.18 10.82
N LEU A 130 4.15 -10.28 11.51
CA LEU A 130 4.74 -9.30 12.43
C LEU A 130 5.03 -9.89 13.82
N GLY A 131 4.27 -10.88 14.26
CA GLY A 131 4.30 -11.41 15.63
C GLY A 131 3.55 -10.54 16.66
N TYR A 132 2.87 -9.49 16.22
CA TYR A 132 2.07 -8.58 17.05
C TYR A 132 0.91 -7.99 16.25
N ARG A 133 0.00 -7.29 16.94
CA ARG A 133 -1.15 -6.64 16.30
C ARG A 133 -0.71 -5.58 15.29
N PRO A 134 -1.14 -5.66 14.02
CA PRO A 134 -0.84 -4.66 13.01
C PRO A 134 -1.11 -3.22 13.51
N PRO A 135 -0.17 -2.28 13.30
CA PRO A 135 -0.33 -0.90 13.73
C PRO A 135 -1.43 -0.18 12.93
N PRO A 136 -1.97 0.94 13.44
CA PRO A 136 -2.84 1.80 12.63
C PRO A 136 -2.08 2.32 11.40
N GLY A 137 -2.76 2.37 10.26
CA GLY A 137 -2.12 2.69 8.97
C GLY A 137 -1.35 1.53 8.35
N SER A 138 -1.54 0.30 8.83
CA SER A 138 -1.17 -0.89 8.06
C SER A 138 -2.24 -1.24 7.03
N LEU A 139 -1.88 -2.10 6.07
CA LEU A 139 -2.80 -2.60 5.06
C LEU A 139 -3.99 -3.32 5.71
N ALA A 140 -3.78 -4.15 6.74
CA ALA A 140 -4.87 -4.78 7.46
C ALA A 140 -5.75 -3.77 8.21
N ALA A 141 -5.16 -2.74 8.82
CA ALA A 141 -5.92 -1.70 9.53
C ALA A 141 -6.82 -0.92 8.55
N ASP A 142 -6.29 -0.55 7.39
CA ASP A 142 -7.02 0.16 6.34
C ASP A 142 -8.11 -0.73 5.72
N ALA A 143 -7.83 -2.02 5.51
CA ALA A 143 -8.79 -3.01 5.06
C ALA A 143 -9.98 -3.15 6.03
N GLN A 144 -9.72 -3.21 7.35
CA GLN A 144 -10.78 -3.25 8.37
C GLN A 144 -11.62 -1.97 8.34
N ALA A 145 -10.99 -0.81 8.23
CA ALA A 145 -11.67 0.47 8.17
C ALA A 145 -12.54 0.60 6.90
N ALA A 146 -12.08 0.06 5.77
CA ALA A 146 -12.85 0.06 4.52
C ALA A 146 -14.01 -0.95 4.55
N ALA A 147 -13.77 -2.16 5.05
CA ALA A 147 -14.82 -3.17 5.22
C ALA A 147 -15.93 -2.70 6.19
N ALA A 148 -15.59 -1.94 7.23
CA ALA A 148 -16.58 -1.35 8.13
C ALA A 148 -17.52 -0.36 7.45
N LYS A 149 -17.08 0.29 6.36
CA LYS A 149 -17.90 1.21 5.55
C LYS A 149 -18.78 0.49 4.53
N HIS A 150 -18.43 -0.75 4.19
CA HIS A 150 -19.11 -1.55 3.17
C HIS A 150 -19.43 -2.97 3.68
N PRO A 151 -20.30 -3.10 4.70
CA PRO A 151 -20.60 -4.39 5.33
C PRO A 151 -21.27 -5.41 4.38
N GLU A 152 -21.80 -4.94 3.25
CA GLU A 152 -22.57 -5.71 2.27
C GLU A 152 -21.79 -6.11 1.01
N ASN A 153 -20.53 -5.67 0.86
CA ASN A 153 -19.65 -6.11 -0.24
C ASN A 153 -19.10 -7.54 0.03
N LYS A 154 -19.97 -8.54 -0.07
CA LYS A 154 -19.60 -9.97 0.03
C LYS A 154 -19.17 -10.60 -1.30
N ASP A 155 -19.44 -9.90 -2.41
CA ASP A 155 -19.25 -10.45 -3.76
C ASP A 155 -17.81 -10.31 -4.29
N TYR A 156 -16.93 -9.63 -3.54
CA TYR A 156 -15.54 -9.45 -3.90
C TYR A 156 -14.65 -10.45 -3.14
N THR A 157 -14.54 -11.65 -3.70
CA THR A 157 -13.63 -12.69 -3.20
C THR A 157 -12.24 -12.46 -3.78
N ILE A 158 -11.26 -12.20 -2.92
CA ILE A 158 -9.86 -12.08 -3.31
C ILE A 158 -9.22 -13.46 -3.12
N ASP A 159 -8.33 -13.84 -4.03
CA ASP A 159 -7.56 -15.08 -3.88
C ASP A 159 -6.80 -15.06 -2.53
N PRO A 160 -6.95 -16.09 -1.69
CA PRO A 160 -6.22 -16.20 -0.43
C PRO A 160 -4.70 -16.03 -0.56
N GLN A 161 -4.10 -16.47 -1.67
CA GLN A 161 -2.66 -16.34 -1.90
C GLN A 161 -2.25 -14.87 -2.09
N VAL A 162 -3.08 -14.08 -2.78
CA VAL A 162 -2.85 -12.64 -2.98
C VAL A 162 -2.91 -11.90 -1.66
N LEU A 163 -3.85 -12.27 -0.77
CA LEU A 163 -3.97 -11.68 0.56
C LEU A 163 -2.75 -11.99 1.43
N THR A 164 -2.31 -13.24 1.46
CA THR A 164 -1.11 -13.63 2.22
C THR A 164 0.13 -12.91 1.70
N LEU A 165 0.32 -12.85 0.38
CA LEU A 165 1.45 -12.14 -0.22
C LEU A 165 1.42 -10.64 0.09
N ALA A 166 0.26 -10.00 0.02
CA ALA A 166 0.10 -8.59 0.36
C ALA A 166 0.38 -8.32 1.86
N ALA A 167 -0.14 -9.17 2.74
CA ALA A 167 0.12 -9.09 4.18
C ALA A 167 1.61 -9.25 4.52
N LEU A 168 2.31 -10.19 3.88
CA LEU A 168 3.75 -10.39 4.06
C LEU A 168 4.55 -9.17 3.60
N LYS A 169 4.20 -8.58 2.45
CA LYS A 169 4.85 -7.37 1.94
C LYS A 169 4.65 -6.18 2.88
N ASP A 170 3.43 -5.99 3.39
CA ASP A 170 3.15 -4.90 4.32
C ASP A 170 3.85 -5.09 5.67
N ALA A 171 3.85 -6.33 6.18
CA ALA A 171 4.59 -6.68 7.39
C ALA A 171 6.09 -6.40 7.24
N ALA A 172 6.70 -6.77 6.09
CA ALA A 172 8.10 -6.47 5.80
C ALA A 172 8.38 -4.97 5.71
N ARG A 173 7.46 -4.19 5.11
CA ARG A 173 7.53 -2.72 5.08
C ARG A 173 7.51 -2.16 6.50
N ILE A 174 6.56 -2.57 7.34
CA ILE A 174 6.41 -2.10 8.72
C ILE A 174 7.62 -2.50 9.57
N ALA A 175 8.14 -3.71 9.41
CA ALA A 175 9.36 -4.15 10.07
C ALA A 175 10.56 -3.27 9.68
N SER A 176 10.68 -2.92 8.39
CA SER A 176 11.72 -2.02 7.89
C SER A 176 11.54 -0.59 8.39
N GLU A 177 10.31 -0.09 8.42
CA GLU A 177 9.98 1.23 8.97
C GLU A 177 10.27 1.30 10.47
N ARG A 178 9.98 0.25 11.25
CA ARG A 178 10.35 0.18 12.68
C ARG A 178 11.85 0.07 12.89
N GLY A 179 12.55 -0.68 12.05
CA GLY A 179 14.02 -0.70 12.05
C GLY A 179 14.64 0.67 11.75
N ALA A 180 14.04 1.44 10.83
CA ALA A 180 14.47 2.79 10.50
C ALA A 180 14.01 3.86 11.51
N THR A 181 12.85 3.67 12.16
CA THR A 181 12.27 4.58 13.16
C THR A 181 12.67 4.27 14.59
N GLY A 182 13.45 3.22 14.83
CA GLY A 182 14.21 3.04 16.07
C GLY A 182 15.15 4.22 16.40
N ALA A 183 15.38 5.12 15.43
CA ALA A 183 16.09 6.39 15.62
C ALA A 183 15.19 7.63 15.81
N LYS A 184 13.85 7.53 15.72
CA LYS A 184 12.95 8.71 15.74
C LYS A 184 11.57 8.53 16.43
N PHE A 185 11.42 7.62 17.39
CA PHE A 185 10.26 7.66 18.29
C PHE A 185 10.68 7.60 19.76
N VAL A 186 11.27 8.71 20.22
CA VAL A 186 11.35 9.07 21.64
C VAL A 186 10.14 9.96 21.94
N THR A 187 9.24 9.40 22.74
CA THR A 187 8.32 10.02 23.71
C THR A 187 7.53 11.28 23.30
N VAL A 188 6.20 11.14 23.25
CA VAL A 188 5.33 12.08 23.98
C VAL A 188 4.44 11.25 24.90
N SER A 189 4.78 11.34 26.18
CA SER A 189 3.97 10.99 27.34
C SER A 189 2.82 11.99 27.48
N ASP A 190 1.60 11.47 27.67
CA ASP A 190 0.60 12.07 28.55
C ASP A 190 -0.21 10.85 29.07
N GLY A 191 -0.12 10.43 30.33
CA GLY A 191 -0.10 11.25 31.53
C GLY A 191 -1.41 11.09 32.29
N ARG A 192 -1.89 9.85 32.50
CA ARG A 192 -2.80 9.51 33.62
C ARG A 192 -2.45 8.13 34.18
N THR A 193 -1.64 8.20 35.24
CA THR A 193 -1.74 7.45 36.51
C THR A 193 -3.11 6.77 36.65
N GLU A 194 -3.19 5.46 36.88
CA GLU A 194 -3.14 4.88 38.23
C GLU A 194 -2.39 3.53 38.28
N GLU A 195 -1.83 3.28 39.47
CA GLU A 195 -0.79 2.32 39.88
C GLU A 195 -0.95 0.81 39.54
N PRO A 196 0.19 0.08 39.48
CA PRO A 196 0.30 -1.36 39.77
C PRO A 196 0.95 -1.59 41.17
N PRO A 197 1.25 -2.83 41.60
CA PRO A 197 0.40 -4.00 41.87
C PRO A 197 0.55 -4.48 43.34
N LYS A 198 -0.39 -5.26 43.89
CA LYS A 198 -0.12 -6.06 45.11
C LYS A 198 -0.11 -7.55 44.77
N LEU A 199 1.11 -8.05 44.60
CA LEU A 199 1.47 -9.44 44.87
C LEU A 199 1.43 -9.66 46.39
N GLN A 200 0.60 -10.59 46.86
CA GLN A 200 0.88 -11.32 48.09
C GLN A 200 0.84 -12.81 47.78
N SER A 201 2.02 -13.38 47.92
CA SER A 201 2.32 -14.81 47.98
C SER A 201 1.82 -15.42 49.29
N GLU A 202 1.79 -16.76 49.29
CA GLU A 202 1.72 -17.67 50.46
C GLU A 202 0.34 -17.79 51.13
N ALA A 203 -0.15 -18.97 51.52
CA ALA A 203 0.56 -20.16 51.96
C ALA A 203 -0.22 -21.46 51.67
N ARG A 204 0.56 -22.53 51.60
CA ARG A 204 0.16 -23.93 51.63
C ARG A 204 -0.69 -24.26 52.86
N SER A 205 -1.75 -25.04 52.66
CA SER A 205 -2.20 -26.05 53.64
C SER A 205 -2.83 -27.19 52.82
N ARG A 206 -2.08 -28.23 52.45
CA ARG A 206 -2.03 -29.51 53.20
C ARG A 206 -3.36 -29.83 53.91
N GLY A 207 -4.07 -30.84 53.40
CA GLY A 207 -4.95 -31.67 54.24
C GLY A 207 -4.13 -32.37 55.33
N PRO A 208 -4.76 -33.09 56.28
CA PRO A 208 -5.48 -34.31 55.88
C PRO A 208 -6.67 -34.73 56.79
N ASP A 209 -7.31 -35.84 56.40
CA ASP A 209 -7.94 -36.91 57.20
C ASP A 209 -9.15 -36.67 58.13
N ASN A 210 -10.25 -37.38 57.78
CA ASN A 210 -11.06 -38.33 58.56
C ASN A 210 -11.62 -38.04 59.99
N TYR A 211 -12.79 -38.67 60.18
CA TYR A 211 -13.55 -38.99 61.42
C TYR A 211 -14.34 -37.84 62.08
N SER A 212 -15.68 -37.88 61.96
CA SER A 212 -16.50 -38.61 62.95
C SER A 212 -17.94 -38.83 62.48
#